data_AF-A0A438BCP6-F1
#
_entry.id   AF-A0A438BCP6-F1
#
_cell.length_a   1.000
_cell.length_b   1.000
_cell.length_c   1.000
_cell.angle_alpha   90.00
_cell.angle_beta   90.00
_cell.angle_gamma   90.00
#
_symmetry.space_group_name_H-M   'P 1'
#
loop_
_entity.id
_entity.type
_entity.pdbx_description
1 polymer ?
#
loop_
_entity_poly.entity_id
_entity_poly.type
_entity_poly.pdbx_seq_one_letter_code
_entity_poly.pdbx_strand_id
1 'polypeptide(L)'
;MFRFRRSGRSDAVSSPYDPRDLLWAYERHVTRAVRPSGELLIEIPLRDAGTLEVTVPDPSADWIDSRVRGLCATLGALDRRAQRILRGEFRIGWIELDSADHGTVDYWAIGVNSEYAVDISWTGDGWEESAPEPD
;
A
#
# COMPACT_ATOMS: atom_id res chain seq x y z
N MET A 1 -28.26 22.89 -33.79
CA MET A 1 -28.74 21.76 -32.97
C MET A 1 -27.67 20.67 -33.04
N PHE A 2 -26.73 20.63 -32.10
CA PHE A 2 -25.64 19.64 -32.09
C PHE A 2 -25.80 18.75 -30.85
N ARG A 3 -25.99 17.44 -31.09
CA ARG A 3 -26.14 16.42 -30.04
C ARG A 3 -24.74 16.08 -29.50
N PHE A 4 -24.51 16.37 -28.23
CA PHE A 4 -23.39 15.82 -27.48
C PHE A 4 -23.59 14.31 -27.33
N ARG A 5 -22.74 13.52 -28.00
CA ARG A 5 -22.61 12.09 -27.77
C ARG A 5 -21.84 11.93 -26.46
N ARG A 6 -22.58 11.68 -25.37
CA ARG A 6 -22.02 11.35 -24.06
C ARG A 6 -21.31 10.00 -24.19
N SER A 7 -20.01 10.03 -24.49
CA SER A 7 -19.11 8.89 -24.38
C SER A 7 -18.82 8.66 -22.90
N GLY A 8 -19.83 8.20 -22.17
CA GLY A 8 -19.67 7.67 -20.82
C GLY A 8 -19.02 6.30 -20.89
N ARG A 9 -17.74 6.25 -21.21
CA ARG A 9 -16.87 5.17 -20.74
C ARG A 9 -16.15 5.77 -19.55
N SER A 10 -16.67 5.51 -18.36
CA SER A 10 -15.81 5.57 -17.18
C SER A 10 -14.73 4.53 -17.44
N ASP A 11 -13.59 4.97 -17.98
CA ASP A 11 -12.33 4.31 -17.66
C ASP A 11 -12.21 4.46 -16.15
N ALA A 12 -12.72 3.46 -15.43
CA ALA A 12 -12.36 3.28 -14.05
C ALA A 12 -10.84 3.15 -14.08
N VAL A 13 -10.15 4.23 -13.71
CA VAL A 13 -8.72 4.20 -13.50
C VAL A 13 -8.51 3.09 -12.47
N SER A 14 -8.01 1.95 -12.93
CA SER A 14 -7.73 0.82 -12.07
C SER A 14 -6.75 1.34 -11.02
N SER A 15 -7.08 1.19 -9.73
CA SER A 15 -6.14 1.55 -8.67
C SER A 15 -4.81 0.83 -8.92
N PRO A 16 -3.65 1.49 -8.78
CA PRO A 16 -2.35 0.83 -8.92
C PRO A 16 -2.19 -0.31 -7.90
N TYR A 17 -3.00 -0.30 -6.84
CA TYR A 17 -3.02 -1.29 -5.76
C TYR A 17 -4.14 -2.34 -5.92
N ASP A 18 -4.47 -2.73 -7.16
CA ASP A 18 -5.36 -3.87 -7.37
C ASP A 18 -4.76 -5.14 -6.71
N PRO A 19 -5.52 -5.86 -5.87
CA PRO A 19 -4.97 -6.99 -5.12
C PRO A 19 -4.39 -8.11 -5.97
N ARG A 20 -5.01 -8.40 -7.12
CA ARG A 20 -4.53 -9.49 -8.00
C ARG A 20 -3.22 -9.10 -8.66
N ASP A 21 -3.12 -7.84 -9.06
CA ASP A 21 -1.94 -7.31 -9.72
C ASP A 21 -0.77 -7.19 -8.76
N LEU A 22 -1.01 -6.69 -7.55
CA LEU A 22 0.00 -6.63 -6.50
C LEU A 22 0.50 -8.03 -6.12
N LEU A 23 -0.40 -8.98 -5.89
CA LEU A 23 -0.01 -10.36 -5.57
C LEU A 23 0.82 -10.97 -6.70
N TRP A 24 0.39 -10.80 -7.96
CA TRP A 24 1.12 -11.31 -9.10
C TRP A 24 2.51 -10.67 -9.23
N ALA A 25 2.62 -9.35 -9.04
CA ALA A 25 3.89 -8.63 -9.06
C ALA A 25 4.81 -9.08 -7.93
N TYR A 26 4.27 -9.23 -6.71
CA TYR A 26 5.00 -9.74 -5.56
C TYR A 26 5.53 -11.17 -5.79
N GLU A 27 4.74 -12.05 -6.40
CA GLU A 27 5.15 -13.44 -6.63
C GLU A 27 6.20 -13.61 -7.73
N ARG A 28 6.26 -12.69 -8.70
CA ARG A 28 7.05 -12.89 -9.93
C ARG A 28 8.16 -11.88 -10.16
N HIS A 29 8.03 -10.69 -9.58
CA HIS A 29 8.84 -9.53 -9.93
C HIS A 29 9.37 -8.78 -8.71
N VAL A 30 9.14 -9.29 -7.50
CA VAL A 30 9.64 -8.68 -6.28
C VAL A 30 11.16 -8.68 -6.23
N THR A 31 11.73 -7.56 -5.81
CA THR A 31 13.15 -7.46 -5.45
C THR A 31 13.28 -7.35 -3.94
N ARG A 32 14.33 -7.95 -3.38
CA ARG A 32 14.60 -7.96 -1.93
C ARG A 32 16.05 -7.58 -1.68
N ALA A 33 16.27 -6.66 -0.74
CA ALA A 33 17.60 -6.23 -0.36
C ALA A 33 17.66 -5.94 1.14
N VAL A 34 18.68 -6.45 1.84
CA VAL A 34 18.97 -6.02 3.22
C VAL A 34 19.81 -4.75 3.16
N ARG A 35 19.30 -3.66 3.72
CA ARG A 35 19.96 -2.36 3.76
C ARG A 35 21.12 -2.39 4.77
N PRO A 36 22.10 -1.46 4.69
CA PRO A 36 23.16 -1.35 5.69
C PRO A 36 22.66 -1.09 7.12
N SER A 37 21.44 -0.55 7.26
CA SER A 37 20.74 -0.39 8.54
C SER A 37 20.35 -1.72 9.19
N GLY A 38 20.35 -2.83 8.43
CA GLY A 38 19.90 -4.15 8.88
C GLY A 38 18.46 -4.48 8.50
N GLU A 39 17.70 -3.51 7.96
CA GLU A 39 16.31 -3.69 7.55
C GLU A 39 16.21 -4.39 6.19
N LEU A 40 15.15 -5.18 5.99
CA LEU A 40 14.79 -5.72 4.68
C LEU A 40 13.94 -4.71 3.91
N LEU A 41 14.39 -4.34 2.72
CA LEU A 41 13.59 -3.65 1.73
C LEU A 41 13.01 -4.66 0.73
N ILE A 42 11.69 -4.57 0.51
CA ILE A 42 10.94 -5.33 -0.48
C ILE A 42 10.36 -4.34 -1.48
N GLU A 43 10.72 -4.49 -2.75
CA GLU A 43 10.26 -3.62 -3.85
C GLU A 43 9.30 -4.41 -4.75
N ILE A 44 8.06 -3.93 -4.86
CA ILE A 44 7.02 -4.55 -5.69
C ILE A 44 6.68 -3.59 -6.85
N PRO A 45 6.93 -3.98 -8.10
CA PRO A 45 6.64 -3.11 -9.23
C PRO A 45 5.13 -2.95 -9.44
N LEU A 46 4.70 -1.71 -9.63
CA LEU A 46 3.31 -1.33 -9.88
C LEU A 46 3.03 -1.23 -11.38
N ARG A 47 1.74 -1.28 -11.73
CA ARG A 47 1.30 -1.24 -13.15
C ARG A 47 1.56 0.10 -13.84
N ASP A 48 1.64 1.18 -13.08
CA ASP A 48 1.91 2.54 -13.55
C ASP A 48 3.40 2.87 -13.64
N ALA A 49 4.26 1.83 -13.63
CA ALA A 49 5.72 1.95 -13.58
C ALA A 49 6.27 2.56 -12.27
N GLY A 50 5.42 2.74 -11.26
CA GLY A 50 5.85 2.99 -9.89
C GLY A 50 6.40 1.74 -9.21
N THR A 51 6.94 1.94 -8.01
CA THR A 51 7.38 0.85 -7.12
C THR A 51 6.72 1.07 -5.77
N LEU A 52 6.17 -0.01 -5.20
CA LEU A 52 5.76 -0.05 -3.81
C LEU A 52 6.94 -0.55 -2.97
N GLU A 53 7.37 0.26 -2.02
CA GLU A 53 8.41 -0.09 -1.05
C GLU A 53 7.78 -0.57 0.26
N VAL A 54 8.18 -1.76 0.70
CA VAL A 54 7.83 -2.32 2.01
C VAL A 54 9.10 -2.58 2.80
N THR A 55 9.23 -1.96 3.96
CA THR A 55 10.34 -2.13 4.89
C THR A 55 9.95 -3.11 5.98
N VAL A 56 10.86 -4.00 6.35
CA VAL A 56 10.74 -4.87 7.52
C VAL A 56 12.00 -4.73 8.38
N PRO A 57 11.88 -4.28 9.65
CA PRO A 57 13.04 -4.09 10.51
C PRO A 57 13.81 -5.37 10.84
N ASP A 58 13.11 -6.49 11.03
CA ASP A 58 13.72 -7.80 11.25
C ASP A 58 13.72 -8.63 9.94
N PRO A 59 14.83 -8.71 9.20
CA PRO A 59 14.91 -9.46 7.95
C PRO A 59 14.82 -10.99 8.14
N SER A 60 14.97 -11.47 9.38
CA SER A 60 15.00 -12.90 9.70
C SER A 60 13.63 -13.48 10.03
N ALA A 61 12.60 -12.62 10.10
CA ALA A 61 11.29 -13.02 10.56
C ALA A 61 10.58 -13.96 9.58
N ASP A 62 10.01 -15.05 10.10
CA ASP A 62 9.36 -16.10 9.31
C ASP A 62 8.00 -15.70 8.74
N TRP A 63 7.38 -14.67 9.31
CA TRP A 63 6.07 -14.17 8.91
C TRP A 63 6.08 -13.29 7.66
N ILE A 64 7.25 -12.78 7.24
CA ILE A 64 7.38 -11.73 6.20
C ILE A 64 6.57 -12.05 4.95
N ASP A 65 6.77 -13.23 4.37
CA ASP A 65 6.10 -13.59 3.11
C ASP A 65 4.58 -13.66 3.28
N SER A 66 4.10 -14.18 4.41
CA SER A 66 2.67 -14.26 4.69
C SER A 66 2.04 -12.88 4.86
N ARG A 67 2.76 -11.94 5.49
CA ARG A 67 2.24 -10.61 5.80
C ARG A 67 2.31 -9.66 4.62
N VAL A 68 3.33 -9.76 3.78
CA VAL A 68 3.39 -9.01 2.53
C VAL A 68 2.31 -9.50 1.56
N ARG A 69 2.04 -10.82 1.47
CA ARG A 69 0.90 -11.33 0.70
C ARG A 69 -0.43 -10.80 1.22
N GLY A 70 -0.61 -10.81 2.54
CA GLY A 70 -1.78 -10.23 3.17
C GLY A 70 -1.92 -8.73 2.88
N LEU A 71 -0.81 -7.98 2.89
CA LEU A 71 -0.77 -6.57 2.54
C LEU A 71 -1.19 -6.36 1.09
N CYS A 72 -0.63 -7.12 0.13
CA CYS A 72 -1.06 -7.07 -1.27
C CYS A 72 -2.56 -7.33 -1.43
N ALA A 73 -3.14 -8.19 -0.59
CA ALA A 73 -4.57 -8.51 -0.64
C ALA A 73 -5.48 -7.36 -0.16
N THR A 74 -5.02 -6.53 0.79
CA THR A 74 -5.85 -5.48 1.42
C THR A 74 -5.44 -4.04 1.11
N LEU A 75 -4.25 -3.80 0.55
CA LEU A 75 -3.70 -2.45 0.36
C LEU A 75 -4.61 -1.53 -0.47
N GLY A 76 -5.21 -2.05 -1.54
CA GLY A 76 -6.16 -1.25 -2.34
C GLY A 76 -7.43 -0.86 -1.57
N ALA A 77 -7.81 -1.59 -0.52
CA ALA A 77 -8.92 -1.20 0.35
C ALA A 77 -8.50 -0.13 1.36
N LEU A 78 -7.30 -0.27 1.94
CA LEU A 78 -6.68 0.73 2.82
C LEU A 78 -6.52 2.07 2.10
N ASP A 79 -5.90 2.07 0.92
CA ASP A 79 -5.72 3.30 0.11
C ASP A 79 -7.07 3.96 -0.19
N ARG A 80 -8.06 3.23 -0.71
CA ARG A 80 -9.41 3.78 -0.97
C ARG A 80 -10.08 4.36 0.27
N ARG A 81 -9.76 3.91 1.47
CA ARG A 81 -10.29 4.45 2.72
C ARG A 81 -9.55 5.72 3.13
N ALA A 82 -8.22 5.70 3.11
CA ALA A 82 -7.39 6.87 3.34
C ALA A 82 -7.74 8.03 2.39
N GLN A 83 -7.84 7.78 1.07
CA GLN A 83 -8.24 8.80 0.07
C GLN A 83 -9.60 9.45 0.40
N ARG A 84 -10.57 8.68 0.92
CA ARG A 84 -11.88 9.21 1.31
C ARG A 84 -11.81 10.12 2.55
N ILE A 85 -10.94 9.78 3.50
CA ILE A 85 -10.77 10.54 4.75
C ILE A 85 -10.00 11.83 4.48
N LEU A 86 -8.89 11.72 3.74
CA LEU A 86 -7.95 12.80 3.51
C LEU A 86 -8.44 13.84 2.49
N ARG A 87 -9.43 13.49 1.64
CA ARG A 87 -10.11 14.40 0.69
C ARG A 87 -9.16 15.18 -0.24
N GLY A 88 -7.94 14.70 -0.45
CA GLY A 88 -6.92 15.29 -1.32
C GLY A 88 -6.23 14.24 -2.19
N GLU A 89 -5.31 14.68 -3.04
CA GLU A 89 -4.47 13.77 -3.81
C GLU A 89 -3.30 13.30 -2.94
N PHE A 90 -3.41 12.11 -2.36
CA PHE A 90 -2.34 11.47 -1.60
C PHE A 90 -1.83 10.25 -2.37
N ARG A 91 -0.59 9.87 -2.12
CA ARG A 91 -0.03 8.60 -2.59
C ARG A 91 0.66 7.90 -1.43
N ILE A 92 0.67 6.58 -1.43
CA ILE A 92 1.52 5.82 -0.53
C ILE A 92 2.98 6.18 -0.85
N GLY A 93 3.71 6.62 0.17
CA GLY A 93 5.13 6.91 0.11
C GLY A 93 5.93 5.67 0.50
N TRP A 94 5.70 5.16 1.70
CA TRP A 94 6.36 3.97 2.23
C TRP A 94 5.41 3.16 3.11
N ILE A 95 5.76 1.89 3.30
CA ILE A 95 5.09 0.99 4.24
C ILE A 95 6.17 0.33 5.10
N GLU A 96 5.94 0.21 6.40
CA GLU A 96 6.75 -0.61 7.29
C GLU A 96 5.88 -1.62 8.02
N LEU A 97 6.36 -2.86 8.07
CA LEU A 97 5.79 -3.92 8.89
C LEU A 97 6.79 -4.16 10.02
N ASP A 98 6.55 -3.56 11.18
CA ASP A 98 7.42 -3.63 12.35
C ASP A 98 7.26 -4.94 13.13
N SER A 99 6.11 -5.61 13.00
CA SER A 99 5.86 -6.92 13.58
C SER A 99 4.98 -7.82 12.69
N ALA A 100 4.70 -9.03 13.19
CA ALA A 100 3.77 -9.95 12.54
C ALA A 100 2.32 -9.46 12.53
N ASP A 101 1.99 -8.47 13.36
CA ASP A 101 0.64 -8.01 13.64
C ASP A 101 0.45 -6.49 13.59
N HIS A 102 1.52 -5.73 13.37
CA HIS A 102 1.52 -4.28 13.31
C HIS A 102 2.35 -3.78 12.11
N GLY A 103 2.00 -2.61 11.63
CA GLY A 103 2.73 -1.87 10.61
C GLY A 103 2.16 -0.47 10.43
N THR A 104 2.80 0.32 9.59
CA THR A 104 2.39 1.70 9.28
C THR A 104 2.42 1.91 7.77
N VAL A 105 1.43 2.63 7.25
CA VAL A 105 1.37 3.10 5.86
C VAL A 105 1.43 4.61 5.85
N ASP A 106 2.42 5.16 5.17
CA ASP A 106 2.59 6.61 5.07
C ASP A 106 2.07 7.15 3.76
N TYR A 107 1.19 8.13 3.87
CA TYR A 107 0.58 8.81 2.75
C TYR A 107 1.20 10.20 2.59
N TRP A 108 1.74 10.46 1.41
CA TRP A 108 2.34 11.73 1.05
C TRP A 108 1.36 12.54 0.22
N ALA A 109 1.06 13.75 0.67
CA ALA A 109 0.24 14.68 -0.08
C ALA A 109 0.96 15.13 -1.35
N ILE A 110 0.27 15.11 -2.50
CA ILE A 110 0.84 15.60 -3.75
C ILE A 110 0.90 17.13 -3.71
N GLY A 111 2.10 17.68 -3.96
CA GLY A 111 2.32 19.12 -4.07
C GLY A 111 2.48 19.87 -2.75
N VAL A 112 2.45 19.19 -1.60
CA VAL A 112 2.78 19.77 -0.28
C VAL A 112 3.65 18.80 0.52
N ASN A 113 4.56 19.32 1.34
CA ASN A 113 5.43 18.50 2.19
C ASN A 113 4.69 18.10 3.47
N SER A 114 3.64 17.28 3.33
CA SER A 114 2.86 16.78 4.46
C SER A 114 2.66 15.27 4.33
N GLU A 115 2.95 14.58 5.43
CA GLU A 115 2.84 13.14 5.59
C GLU A 115 1.67 12.82 6.52
N TYR A 116 0.99 11.72 6.23
CA TYR A 116 -0.07 11.17 7.07
C TYR A 116 0.19 9.67 7.26
N ALA A 117 0.66 9.33 8.44
CA ALA A 117 0.88 7.95 8.86
C ALA A 117 -0.45 7.31 9.29
N VAL A 118 -0.66 6.07 8.86
CA VAL A 118 -1.79 5.24 9.28
C VAL A 118 -1.27 3.92 9.81
N ASP A 119 -1.49 3.69 11.09
CA ASP A 119 -1.21 2.40 11.69
C ASP A 119 -2.19 1.35 11.17
N ILE A 120 -1.66 0.16 10.91
CA ILE A 120 -2.40 -1.01 10.43
C ILE A 120 -2.11 -2.21 11.33
N SER A 121 -3.11 -3.07 11.48
CA SER A 121 -3.01 -4.29 12.27
C SER A 121 -3.48 -5.51 11.49
N TRP A 122 -2.85 -6.66 11.79
CA TRP A 122 -3.22 -7.94 11.20
C TRP A 122 -4.40 -8.58 11.91
N THR A 123 -5.49 -8.84 11.19
CA THR A 123 -6.72 -9.42 11.78
C THR A 123 -6.85 -10.93 11.63
N GLY A 124 -5.89 -11.58 10.98
CA GLY A 124 -5.97 -13.01 10.60
C GLY A 124 -6.26 -13.20 9.12
N ASP A 125 -7.11 -12.35 8.56
CA ASP A 125 -7.57 -12.42 7.16
C ASP A 125 -6.95 -11.32 6.27
N GLY A 126 -6.37 -10.29 6.87
CA GLY A 126 -5.76 -9.18 6.16
C GLY A 126 -5.28 -8.06 7.09
N TRP A 127 -4.78 -6.98 6.49
CA TRP A 127 -4.44 -5.75 7.21
C TRP A 127 -5.61 -4.77 7.22
N GLU A 128 -5.87 -4.19 8.38
CA GLU A 128 -6.89 -3.17 8.62
C GLU A 128 -6.28 -1.95 9.31
N GLU A 129 -6.86 -0.76 9.10
CA GLU A 129 -6.48 0.44 9.86
C GLU A 129 -6.72 0.21 11.35
N SER A 130 -5.68 0.42 12.16
CA SER A 130 -5.81 0.41 13.61
C SER A 130 -6.73 1.55 14.05
N ALA A 131 -7.62 1.27 15.01
CA ALA A 131 -8.39 2.34 15.63
C ALA A 131 -7.40 3.29 16.33
N PRO A 132 -7.60 4.62 16.28
CA PRO A 132 -6.83 5.50 17.14
C PRO A 132 -7.05 5.03 18.59
N GLU A 133 -5.96 4.84 19.35
CA GLU A 133 -6.10 4.53 20.77
C GLU A 133 -7.01 5.59 21.42
N PRO A 134 -8.04 5.19 22.17
CA PRO A 134 -8.82 6.16 22.92
C PRO A 134 -7.92 6.75 24.02
N ASP A 135 -7.72 8.07 23.95
CA ASP A 135 -7.07 8.90 24.99
C ASP A 135 -7.61 8.61 26.42
#